data_AF-A0A417PG79-F1
#
_entry.id   AF-A0A417PG79-F1
#
_cell.length_a   1.000
_cell.length_b   1.000
_cell.length_c   1.000
_cell.angle_alpha   90.00
_cell.angle_beta   90.00
_cell.angle_gamma   90.00
#
_symmetry.space_group_name_H-M   'P 1'
#
loop_
_entity.id
_entity.type
_entity.pdbx_description
1 polymer ?
#
loop_
_entity_poly.entity_id
_entity_poly.type
_entity_poly.pdbx_seq_one_letter_code
_entity_poly.pdbx_strand_id
1 'polypeptide(L)'
;MMPINGLGQAAIPIVGYNYGDKKYQRVQQTWNILLPAGEAIALCGTILFWCFPGQLLQLFSASQEMLTLGIPALRIISVSFVLAASTILCGYFSSGLGNGIINMVSAAIRQLVILIPCLWIFIKISGISHSWYAFWIAEIMACLYSYCMSHKLLKNLS
;
A
#
# COMPACT_ATOMS: atom_id res chain seq x y z
N MET A 1 3.90 -0.59 -7.89
CA MET A 1 3.44 0.58 -7.10
C MET A 1 3.29 1.87 -7.91
N MET A 2 4.06 2.11 -8.97
CA MET A 2 3.88 3.32 -9.81
C MET A 2 2.43 3.52 -10.32
N PRO A 3 1.69 2.49 -10.76
CA PRO A 3 0.29 2.66 -11.17
C PRO A 3 -0.64 3.14 -10.05
N ILE A 4 -0.45 2.62 -8.82
CA ILE A 4 -1.24 3.01 -7.65
C ILE A 4 -0.97 4.47 -7.26
N ASN A 5 0.30 4.89 -7.30
CA ASN A 5 0.66 6.29 -7.03
C ASN A 5 0.11 7.23 -8.10
N GLY A 6 0.06 6.80 -9.37
CA GLY A 6 -0.58 7.55 -10.45
C GLY A 6 -2.09 7.71 -10.23
N LEU A 7 -2.77 6.60 -9.90
CA LEU A 7 -4.20 6.59 -9.57
C LEU A 7 -4.51 7.50 -8.36
N GLY A 8 -3.70 7.40 -7.30
CA GLY A 8 -3.85 8.22 -6.10
C GLY A 8 -3.64 9.71 -6.35
N GLN A 9 -2.60 10.08 -7.10
CA GLN A 9 -2.36 11.48 -7.47
C GLN A 9 -3.48 12.07 -8.34
N ALA A 10 -4.06 11.27 -9.24
CA ALA A 10 -5.22 11.69 -10.02
C ALA A 10 -6.47 11.89 -9.15
N ALA A 11 -6.61 11.15 -8.05
CA ALA A 11 -7.73 11.27 -7.13
C ALA A 11 -7.72 12.59 -6.33
N ILE A 12 -6.54 13.13 -5.98
CA ILE A 12 -6.41 14.36 -5.19
C ILE A 12 -7.24 15.54 -5.75
N PRO A 13 -7.06 15.96 -7.02
CA PRO A 13 -7.84 17.08 -7.57
C PRO A 13 -9.32 16.75 -7.77
N ILE A 14 -9.66 15.49 -8.09
CA ILE A 14 -11.06 15.05 -8.24
C ILE A 14 -11.81 15.19 -6.92
N VAL A 15 -11.20 14.71 -5.84
CA VAL A 15 -11.76 14.80 -4.49
C VAL A 15 -11.79 16.25 -4.04
N GLY A 16 -10.70 16.99 -4.18
CA GLY A 16 -10.60 18.39 -3.74
C GLY A 16 -11.62 19.30 -4.44
N TYR A 17 -11.81 19.15 -5.75
CA TYR A 17 -12.81 19.92 -6.49
C TYR A 17 -14.24 19.60 -6.07
N ASN A 18 -14.61 18.31 -6.03
CA ASN A 18 -15.97 17.91 -5.64
C ASN A 18 -16.27 18.24 -4.17
N TYR A 19 -15.25 18.18 -3.31
CA TYR A 19 -15.38 18.57 -1.91
C TYR A 19 -15.58 20.09 -1.77
N GLY A 20 -14.80 20.91 -2.48
CA GLY A 20 -14.96 22.36 -2.51
C GLY A 20 -16.33 22.82 -3.05
N ASP A 21 -16.87 22.10 -4.04
CA ASP A 21 -18.20 22.35 -4.62
C ASP A 21 -19.35 21.69 -3.81
N LYS A 22 -19.05 21.17 -2.61
CA LYS A 22 -20.01 20.50 -1.70
C LYS A 22 -20.76 19.30 -2.32
N LYS A 23 -20.21 18.70 -3.39
CA LYS A 23 -20.75 17.52 -4.07
C LYS A 23 -20.31 16.24 -3.35
N TYR A 24 -20.73 16.07 -2.09
CA TYR A 24 -20.31 14.94 -1.24
C TYR A 24 -20.67 13.55 -1.81
N GLN A 25 -21.77 13.45 -2.56
CA GLN A 25 -22.12 12.21 -3.25
C GLN A 25 -21.05 11.78 -4.27
N ARG A 26 -20.44 12.73 -4.99
CA ARG A 26 -19.34 12.45 -5.93
C ARG A 26 -18.03 12.09 -5.22
N VAL A 27 -17.81 12.66 -4.04
CA VAL A 27 -16.68 12.29 -3.18
C VAL A 27 -16.80 10.82 -2.73
N GLN A 28 -17.99 10.40 -2.28
CA GLN A 28 -18.25 8.99 -1.95
C GLN A 28 -18.15 8.05 -3.15
N GLN A 29 -18.64 8.46 -4.33
CA GLN A 29 -18.45 7.69 -5.56
C GLN A 29 -16.97 7.53 -5.90
N THR A 30 -16.17 8.57 -5.72
CA THR A 30 -14.71 8.50 -5.93
C THR A 30 -14.08 7.47 -5.01
N TRP A 31 -14.43 7.46 -3.71
CA TRP A 31 -13.97 6.45 -2.76
C TRP A 31 -14.31 5.01 -3.21
N ASN A 32 -15.57 4.78 -3.61
CA ASN A 32 -16.07 3.46 -4.00
C ASN A 32 -15.47 2.93 -5.31
N ILE A 33 -14.95 3.80 -6.18
CA ILE A 33 -14.27 3.41 -7.42
C ILE A 33 -12.76 3.28 -7.19
N LEU A 34 -12.19 4.21 -6.44
CA LEU A 34 -10.75 4.33 -6.24
C LEU A 34 -10.15 3.10 -5.56
N LEU A 35 -10.75 2.65 -4.45
CA LEU A 35 -10.21 1.54 -3.68
C LEU A 35 -10.26 0.21 -4.45
N PRO A 36 -11.40 -0.24 -5.01
CA PRO A 36 -11.45 -1.49 -5.77
C PRO A 36 -10.56 -1.46 -7.01
N ALA A 37 -10.46 -0.33 -7.71
CA ALA A 37 -9.57 -0.20 -8.87
C ALA A 37 -8.10 -0.38 -8.47
N GLY A 38 -7.69 0.22 -7.35
CA GLY A 38 -6.35 0.04 -6.80
C GLY A 38 -6.05 -1.39 -6.37
N GLU A 39 -6.98 -2.01 -5.65
CA GLU A 39 -6.86 -3.39 -5.18
C GLU A 39 -6.78 -4.37 -6.35
N ALA A 40 -7.57 -4.17 -7.41
CA ALA A 40 -7.49 -4.98 -8.63
C ALA A 40 -6.11 -4.88 -9.30
N ILE A 41 -5.56 -3.67 -9.43
CA ILE A 41 -4.21 -3.46 -9.98
C ILE A 41 -3.15 -4.13 -9.10
N ALA A 42 -3.28 -4.02 -7.78
CA ALA A 42 -2.36 -4.62 -6.83
C ALA A 42 -2.42 -6.16 -6.87
N LEU A 43 -3.62 -6.74 -6.95
CA LEU A 43 -3.85 -8.18 -7.08
C LEU A 43 -3.23 -8.74 -8.37
N CYS A 44 -3.39 -8.06 -9.50
CA CYS A 44 -2.71 -8.44 -10.75
C CYS A 44 -1.18 -8.45 -10.57
N GLY A 45 -0.63 -7.45 -9.88
CA GLY A 45 0.77 -7.43 -9.49
C GLY A 45 1.15 -8.63 -8.62
N THR A 46 0.40 -8.90 -7.54
CA THR A 46 0.64 -10.03 -6.64
C THR A 46 0.68 -11.35 -7.40
N ILE A 47 -0.31 -11.62 -8.26
CA ILE A 47 -0.37 -12.85 -9.07
C ILE A 47 0.86 -12.95 -9.97
N LEU A 48 1.27 -11.86 -10.63
CA LEU A 48 2.45 -11.84 -11.49
C LEU A 48 3.72 -12.22 -10.72
N PHE A 49 3.94 -11.62 -9.54
CA PHE A 49 5.10 -11.90 -8.69
C PHE A 49 5.05 -13.29 -8.04
N TRP A 50 3.86 -13.88 -7.89
CA TRP A 50 3.70 -15.23 -7.34
C TRP A 50 3.97 -16.32 -8.39
N CYS A 51 3.46 -16.13 -9.61
CA CYS A 51 3.59 -17.07 -10.72
C CYS A 51 4.98 -17.04 -11.37
N PHE A 52 5.59 -15.87 -11.54
CA PHE A 52 6.85 -15.72 -12.30
C PHE A 52 7.99 -15.01 -11.53
N PRO A 53 8.25 -15.31 -10.24
CA PRO A 53 9.29 -14.61 -9.48
C PRO A 53 10.70 -14.84 -10.03
N GLY A 54 11.00 -16.05 -10.50
CA GLY A 54 12.33 -16.41 -11.01
C GLY A 54 12.64 -15.71 -12.33
N GLN A 55 11.68 -15.68 -13.25
CA GLN A 55 11.80 -14.99 -14.54
C GLN A 55 11.98 -13.48 -14.33
N LEU A 56 11.23 -12.89 -13.40
CA LEU A 56 11.38 -11.48 -13.04
C LEU A 56 12.77 -11.18 -12.48
N LEU A 57 13.31 -12.03 -11.60
CA LEU A 57 14.67 -11.86 -11.07
C LEU A 57 15.76 -12.09 -12.12
N GLN A 58 15.55 -13.00 -13.06
CA GLN A 58 16.49 -13.25 -14.16
C GLN A 58 16.62 -12.05 -15.11
N LEU A 59 15.58 -11.24 -15.27
CA LEU A 59 15.68 -9.96 -16.01
C LEU A 59 16.71 -9.00 -15.39
N PHE A 60 16.99 -9.14 -14.09
CA PHE A 60 18.00 -8.36 -13.37
C PHE A 60 19.37 -9.06 -13.28
N SER A 61 19.60 -10.12 -14.07
CA SER A 61 20.83 -10.92 -14.01
C SER A 61 21.15 -11.43 -12.59
N ALA A 62 20.12 -11.88 -11.87
CA ALA A 62 20.26 -12.40 -10.51
C ALA A 62 21.20 -13.62 -10.44
N SER A 63 22.14 -13.60 -9.50
CA SER A 63 22.99 -14.75 -9.20
C SER A 63 22.18 -15.90 -8.58
N GLN A 64 22.76 -17.10 -8.54
CA GLN A 64 22.09 -18.27 -7.95
C GLN A 64 21.68 -18.03 -6.48
N GLU A 65 22.52 -17.33 -5.72
CA GLU A 65 22.25 -16.95 -4.33
C GLU A 65 21.15 -15.88 -4.20
N MET A 66 21.07 -14.96 -5.17
CA MET A 66 19.99 -13.98 -5.23
C MET A 66 18.64 -14.63 -5.57
N LEU A 67 18.64 -15.68 -6.40
CA LEU A 67 17.42 -16.42 -6.72
C LEU A 67 16.90 -17.21 -5.51
N THR A 68 17.79 -17.86 -4.75
CA THR A 68 17.39 -18.67 -3.59
C THR A 68 16.78 -17.83 -2.47
N LEU A 69 17.29 -16.61 -2.24
CA LEU A 69 16.73 -15.68 -1.25
C LEU A 69 15.61 -14.79 -1.80
N GLY A 70 15.73 -14.37 -3.07
CA GLY A 70 14.83 -13.41 -3.69
C GLY A 70 13.47 -13.98 -4.06
N ILE A 71 13.39 -15.24 -4.50
CA ILE A 71 12.10 -15.89 -4.84
C ILE A 71 11.17 -15.96 -3.63
N PRO A 72 11.57 -16.49 -2.45
CA PRO A 72 10.70 -16.51 -1.28
C PRO A 72 10.38 -15.09 -0.79
N ALA A 73 11.35 -14.17 -0.83
CA ALA A 73 11.12 -12.77 -0.46
C ALA A 73 10.04 -12.11 -1.33
N LEU A 74 10.13 -12.23 -2.66
CA LEU A 74 9.16 -11.66 -3.58
C LEU A 74 7.76 -12.24 -3.36
N ARG A 75 7.64 -13.56 -3.16
CA ARG A 75 6.35 -14.18 -2.89
C ARG A 75 5.73 -13.66 -1.60
N ILE A 76 6.51 -13.58 -0.53
CA ILE A 76 6.03 -13.05 0.76
C ILE A 76 5.61 -11.58 0.61
N ILE A 77 6.49 -10.70 0.13
CA ILE A 77 6.22 -9.26 0.03
C ILE A 77 5.04 -8.99 -0.91
N SER A 78 4.90 -9.73 -2.01
CA SER A 78 3.84 -9.49 -3.00
C SER A 78 2.42 -9.57 -2.42
N VAL A 79 2.21 -10.38 -1.37
CA VAL A 79 0.90 -10.49 -0.69
C VAL A 79 0.52 -9.17 -0.02
N SER A 80 1.50 -8.39 0.44
CA SER A 80 1.24 -7.11 1.11
C SER A 80 0.88 -5.98 0.14
N PHE A 81 1.02 -6.18 -1.18
CA PHE A 81 0.74 -5.13 -2.17
C PHE A 81 -0.71 -4.67 -2.16
N VAL A 82 -1.66 -5.56 -1.90
CA VAL A 82 -3.09 -5.22 -1.83
C VAL A 82 -3.33 -4.26 -0.67
N LEU A 83 -2.84 -4.60 0.52
CA LEU A 83 -2.92 -3.76 1.72
C LEU A 83 -2.20 -2.42 1.52
N ALA A 84 -1.04 -2.47 0.87
CA ALA A 84 -0.25 -1.29 0.57
C ALA A 84 -0.99 -0.35 -0.40
N ALA A 85 -1.72 -0.90 -1.39
CA ALA A 85 -2.52 -0.11 -2.31
C ALA A 85 -3.67 0.59 -1.60
N SER A 86 -4.42 -0.12 -0.76
CA SER A 86 -5.51 0.47 0.03
C SER A 86 -4.97 1.57 0.97
N THR A 87 -3.83 1.34 1.62
CA THR A 87 -3.15 2.33 2.48
C THR A 87 -2.82 3.62 1.74
N ILE A 88 -2.16 3.49 0.58
CA ILE A 88 -1.71 4.60 -0.26
C ILE A 88 -2.92 5.40 -0.77
N LEU A 89 -3.94 4.73 -1.29
CA LEU A 89 -5.11 5.37 -1.87
C LEU A 89 -5.97 6.07 -0.82
N CYS A 90 -6.12 5.48 0.38
CA CYS A 90 -6.74 6.14 1.52
C CYS A 90 -6.00 7.44 1.90
N GLY A 91 -4.66 7.39 1.92
CA GLY A 91 -3.81 8.55 2.19
C GLY A 91 -3.99 9.67 1.15
N TYR A 92 -3.97 9.33 -0.14
CA TYR A 92 -4.20 10.30 -1.21
C TYR A 92 -5.63 10.87 -1.21
N PHE A 93 -6.63 10.04 -0.99
CA PHE A 93 -8.03 10.47 -0.85
C PHE A 93 -8.18 11.49 0.28
N SER A 94 -7.65 11.16 1.47
CA SER A 94 -7.63 12.07 2.62
C SER A 94 -6.88 13.37 2.33
N SER A 95 -5.80 13.30 1.55
CA SER A 95 -5.05 14.48 1.11
C SER A 95 -5.89 15.39 0.20
N GLY A 96 -6.72 14.81 -0.68
CA GLY A 96 -7.69 15.55 -1.48
C GLY A 96 -8.78 16.24 -0.66
N LEU A 97 -9.12 15.71 0.52
CA LEU A 97 -10.03 16.35 1.49
C LEU A 97 -9.35 17.43 2.35
N GLY A 98 -8.07 17.72 2.12
CA GLY A 98 -7.29 18.68 2.91
C GLY A 98 -6.60 18.09 4.14
N ASN A 99 -6.66 16.77 4.35
CA ASN A 99 -5.97 16.10 5.46
C ASN A 99 -4.81 15.23 4.95
N GLY A 100 -3.70 15.88 4.61
CA GLY A 100 -2.45 15.21 4.22
C GLY A 100 -1.74 14.48 5.36
N ILE A 101 -2.10 14.75 6.62
CA ILE A 101 -1.46 14.14 7.80
C ILE A 101 -1.69 12.63 7.81
N ILE A 102 -2.89 12.17 7.40
CA ILE A 102 -3.17 10.72 7.32
C ILE A 102 -2.22 10.02 6.35
N ASN A 103 -1.91 10.64 5.21
CA ASN A 103 -0.97 10.11 4.23
C ASN A 103 0.46 10.06 4.80
N MET A 104 0.88 11.14 5.46
CA MET A 104 2.21 11.23 6.07
C MET A 104 2.40 10.20 7.20
N VAL A 105 1.44 10.12 8.12
CA VAL A 105 1.50 9.21 9.27
C VAL A 105 1.42 7.76 8.82
N SER A 106 0.54 7.41 7.87
CA SER A 106 0.48 6.04 7.35
C SER A 106 1.79 5.63 6.65
N ALA A 107 2.41 6.53 5.89
CA ALA A 107 3.73 6.30 5.29
C ALA A 107 4.82 6.10 6.36
N ALA A 108 4.82 6.92 7.41
CA ALA A 108 5.75 6.79 8.53
C ALA A 108 5.56 5.47 9.30
N ILE A 109 4.31 5.06 9.58
CA ILE A 109 3.99 3.77 10.20
C ILE A 109 4.57 2.63 9.38
N ARG A 110 4.31 2.65 8.07
CA ARG A 110 4.72 1.61 7.15
C ARG A 110 6.24 1.49 7.01
N GLN A 111 6.95 2.61 6.93
CA GLN A 111 8.37 2.59 6.55
C GLN A 111 9.31 2.71 7.74
N LEU A 112 8.96 3.50 8.75
CA LEU A 112 9.86 3.86 9.84
C LEU A 112 9.45 3.24 11.17
N VAL A 113 8.19 3.42 11.56
CA VAL A 113 7.75 3.09 12.93
C VAL A 113 7.57 1.59 13.15
N ILE A 114 7.01 0.86 12.17
CA ILE A 114 6.75 -0.57 12.32
C ILE A 114 7.78 -1.42 11.57
N LEU A 115 8.05 -1.12 10.30
CA LEU A 115 8.90 -1.98 9.48
C LEU A 115 10.32 -2.10 10.03
N ILE A 116 10.98 -0.99 10.38
CA ILE A 116 12.37 -1.03 10.86
C ILE A 116 12.50 -1.85 12.16
N PRO A 117 11.72 -1.59 13.23
CA PRO A 117 11.81 -2.38 14.45
C PRO A 117 11.42 -3.84 14.24
N CYS A 118 10.34 -4.13 13.50
CA CYS A 118 9.92 -5.50 13.23
C CYS A 118 11.01 -6.25 12.46
N LEU A 119 11.57 -5.65 11.41
CA LEU A 119 12.63 -6.28 10.61
C LEU A 119 13.85 -6.61 11.48
N TRP A 120 14.28 -5.67 12.33
CA TRP A 120 15.40 -5.89 13.25
C TRP A 120 15.14 -7.03 14.24
N ILE A 121 13.93 -7.10 14.81
CA ILE A 121 13.52 -8.18 15.72
C ILE A 121 13.51 -9.54 14.99
N PHE A 122 12.89 -9.63 13.82
CA PHE A 122 12.81 -10.89 13.07
C PHE A 122 14.17 -11.40 12.60
N ILE A 123 15.07 -10.51 12.17
CA ILE A 123 16.44 -10.88 11.80
C ILE A 123 17.16 -11.50 13.00
N LYS A 124 17.03 -10.90 14.20
CA LYS A 124 17.68 -11.42 15.42
C LYS A 124 17.14 -12.77 15.88
N ILE A 125 15.84 -13.02 15.74
CA ILE A 125 15.21 -14.24 16.27
C ILE A 125 15.25 -15.40 15.26
N SER A 126 14.99 -15.11 13.99
CA SER A 126 14.60 -16.11 12.98
C SER A 126 15.40 -16.03 11.67
N GLY A 127 16.41 -15.16 11.63
CA GLY A 127 17.26 -14.95 10.46
C GLY A 127 16.57 -14.19 9.31
N ILE A 128 17.28 -14.05 8.20
CA ILE A 128 16.85 -13.25 7.04
C ILE A 128 15.64 -13.88 6.32
N SER A 129 15.53 -15.20 6.30
CA SER A 129 14.46 -15.89 5.55
C SER A 129 13.05 -15.53 6.06
N HIS A 130 12.89 -15.26 7.35
CA HIS A 130 11.60 -14.91 7.97
C HIS A 130 11.43 -13.41 8.20
N SER A 131 12.47 -12.59 7.98
CA SER A 131 12.38 -11.15 8.20
C SER A 131 11.38 -10.46 7.28
N TRP A 132 11.11 -11.03 6.11
CA TRP A 132 10.13 -10.54 5.14
C TRP A 132 8.70 -10.48 5.68
N TYR A 133 8.34 -11.27 6.71
CA TYR A 133 7.04 -11.17 7.36
C TYR A 133 6.83 -9.83 8.10
N ALA A 134 7.91 -9.09 8.41
CA ALA A 134 7.81 -7.74 8.95
C ALA A 134 7.01 -6.79 8.03
N PHE A 135 7.08 -7.00 6.71
CA PHE A 135 6.30 -6.22 5.75
C PHE A 135 4.80 -6.42 5.93
N TRP A 136 4.35 -7.63 6.24
CA TRP A 136 2.93 -7.90 6.45
C TRP A 136 2.41 -7.14 7.67
N ILE A 137 3.15 -7.19 8.77
CA ILE A 137 2.77 -6.49 10.01
C ILE A 137 2.73 -4.98 9.77
N ALA A 138 3.76 -4.42 9.13
CA ALA A 138 3.83 -3.01 8.82
C ALA A 138 2.65 -2.55 7.93
N GLU A 139 2.33 -3.33 6.90
CA GLU A 139 1.27 -2.99 5.95
C GLU A 139 -0.13 -3.16 6.56
N ILE A 140 -0.35 -4.20 7.38
CA ILE A 140 -1.62 -4.38 8.11
C ILE A 140 -1.87 -3.17 9.04
N MET A 141 -0.87 -2.78 9.83
CA MET A 141 -1.00 -1.66 10.76
C MET A 141 -1.22 -0.33 10.05
N ALA A 142 -0.46 -0.07 8.97
CA ALA A 142 -0.61 1.14 8.18
C ALA A 142 -1.97 1.19 7.45
N CYS A 143 -2.43 0.04 6.92
CA CYS A 143 -3.72 -0.08 6.26
C CYS A 143 -4.88 0.16 7.23
N LEU A 144 -4.84 -0.47 8.40
CA LEU A 144 -5.85 -0.26 9.45
C LEU A 144 -5.94 1.20 9.86
N TYR A 145 -4.80 1.85 10.11
CA TYR A 145 -4.76 3.27 10.45
C TYR A 145 -5.33 4.15 9.33
N SER A 146 -4.83 3.98 8.09
CA SER A 146 -5.20 4.80 6.95
C SER A 146 -6.67 4.63 6.58
N TYR A 147 -7.17 3.39 6.55
CA TYR A 147 -8.55 3.07 6.25
C TYR A 147 -9.51 3.63 7.31
N CYS A 148 -9.24 3.40 8.60
CA CYS A 148 -10.09 3.89 9.68
C CYS A 148 -10.19 5.42 9.72
N MET A 149 -9.06 6.13 9.55
CA MET A 149 -9.04 7.59 9.55
C MET A 149 -9.71 8.19 8.33
N SER A 150 -9.46 7.62 7.14
CA SER A 150 -10.08 8.08 5.90
C SER A 150 -11.59 7.80 5.89
N HIS A 151 -12.02 6.65 6.41
CA HIS A 151 -13.43 6.31 6.54
C HIS A 151 -14.15 7.20 7.56
N LYS A 152 -13.49 7.55 8.67
CA LYS A 152 -14.02 8.52 9.64
C LYS A 152 -14.17 9.91 9.00
N LEU A 153 -13.19 10.35 8.21
CA LEU A 153 -13.31 11.60 7.45
C LEU A 153 -14.50 11.54 6.48
N LEU A 154 -14.67 10.45 5.75
CA LEU A 154 -15.78 10.28 4.81
C LEU A 154 -17.16 10.37 5.51
N LYS A 155 -17.30 9.76 6.68
CA LYS A 155 -18.55 9.81 7.47
C LYS A 155 -18.87 11.20 8.02
N ASN A 156 -17.87 12.01 8.31
CA ASN A 156 -18.11 13.39 8.77
C ASN A 156 -18.62 14.31 7.64
N LEU A 157 -18.56 13.86 6.38
CA LEU A 157 -19.02 14.60 5.20
C LEU A 157 -20.47 14.29 4.79
N SER A 158 -21.03 13.19 5.31
CA SER A 158 -22.43 12.76 5.09
C SER A 158 -23.33 13.22 6.21
#